data_AF-A7SU39-F1
#
_entry.id   AF-A7SU39-F1
#
_cell.length_a   1.000
_cell.length_b   1.000
_cell.length_c   1.000
_cell.angle_alpha   90.00
_cell.angle_beta   90.00
_cell.angle_gamma   90.00
#
_symmetry.space_group_name_H-M   'P 1'
#
loop_
_entity.id
_entity.type
_entity.pdbx_description
1 polymer ?
#
loop_
_entity_poly.entity_id
_entity_poly.type
_entity_poly.pdbx_seq_one_letter_code
_entity_poly.pdbx_strand_id
1 'polypeptide(L)'
;VKIAFHVFTISVLVATLCGNTIVISLVLFDKHLRNFFNMLILNLAVSDLLCGLFAALFYSGMIKSIIKESPMGDLEVVACRAVLCASGISSKVSIITIATISVERYVVVKHPLRSRVRRLS
;
A
#
# COMPACT_ATOMS: atom_id res chain seq x y z
N VAL A 1 -26.86 10.29 -13.87
CA VAL A 1 -25.40 10.55 -13.76
C VAL A 1 -24.89 10.44 -12.32
N LYS A 2 -25.42 11.22 -11.37
CA LYS A 2 -24.98 11.18 -9.95
C LYS A 2 -25.09 9.79 -9.28
N ILE A 3 -26.19 9.07 -9.50
CA ILE A 3 -26.40 7.72 -8.94
C ILE A 3 -25.37 6.72 -9.50
N ALA A 4 -25.11 6.76 -10.82
CA ALA A 4 -24.12 5.90 -11.45
C ALA A 4 -22.71 6.14 -10.90
N PHE A 5 -22.35 7.40 -10.64
CA PHE A 5 -21.08 7.76 -10.02
C PHE A 5 -20.96 7.17 -8.61
N HIS A 6 -21.99 7.28 -7.78
CA HIS A 6 -22.00 6.71 -6.43
C HIS A 6 -21.88 5.18 -6.42
N VAL A 7 -22.63 4.49 -7.27
CA VAL A 7 -22.56 3.03 -7.41
C VAL A 7 -21.15 2.61 -7.86
N PHE A 8 -20.58 3.32 -8.83
CA PHE A 8 -19.22 3.05 -9.30
C PHE A 8 -18.19 3.24 -8.19
N THR A 9 -18.21 4.36 -7.45
CA THR A 9 -17.28 4.62 -6.34
C THR A 9 -17.38 3.54 -5.26
N ILE A 10 -18.59 3.14 -4.87
CA ILE A 10 -18.78 2.08 -3.86
C ILE A 10 -18.22 0.74 -4.36
N SER A 11 -18.47 0.38 -5.62
CA SER A 11 -17.96 -0.88 -6.18
C SER A 11 -16.43 -0.94 -6.21
N VAL A 12 -15.78 0.15 -6.61
CA VAL A 12 -14.31 0.28 -6.61
C VAL A 12 -13.79 0.18 -5.18
N LEU A 13 -14.46 0.81 -4.23
CA LEU A 13 -14.02 0.82 -2.83
C LEU A 13 -14.08 -0.59 -2.21
N VAL A 14 -15.15 -1.35 -2.48
CA VAL A 14 -15.27 -2.75 -2.06
C VAL A 14 -14.18 -3.61 -2.73
N ALA A 15 -13.95 -3.44 -4.03
CA ALA A 15 -12.92 -4.17 -4.76
C ALA A 15 -11.52 -3.88 -4.19
N THR A 16 -11.19 -2.61 -3.90
CA THR A 16 -9.92 -2.19 -3.30
C THR A 16 -9.74 -2.81 -1.91
N LEU A 17 -10.76 -2.80 -1.07
CA LEU A 17 -10.67 -3.40 0.28
C LEU A 17 -10.48 -4.92 0.21
N CYS A 18 -11.30 -5.63 -0.55
CA CYS A 18 -11.20 -7.07 -0.68
C CYS A 18 -9.86 -7.49 -1.33
N GLY A 19 -9.51 -6.89 -2.46
CA GLY A 19 -8.30 -7.23 -3.21
C GLY A 19 -7.03 -7.06 -2.39
N ASN A 20 -6.85 -5.89 -1.76
CA ASN A 20 -5.65 -5.60 -0.97
C ASN A 20 -5.57 -6.42 0.33
N THR A 21 -6.72 -6.76 0.94
CA THR A 21 -6.75 -7.65 2.11
C THR A 21 -6.30 -9.08 1.76
N ILE A 22 -6.68 -9.58 0.58
CA ILE A 22 -6.22 -10.88 0.08
C ILE A 22 -4.71 -10.86 -0.12
N VAL A 23 -4.18 -9.82 -0.77
CA VAL A 23 -2.73 -9.65 -0.99
C VAL A 23 -1.96 -9.65 0.34
N ILE A 24 -2.41 -8.88 1.32
CA ILE A 24 -1.81 -8.84 2.66
C ILE A 24 -1.83 -10.22 3.31
N SER A 25 -2.97 -10.90 3.25
CA SER A 25 -3.12 -12.24 3.83
C SER A 25 -2.12 -13.22 3.20
N LEU A 26 -2.04 -13.28 1.87
CA LEU A 26 -1.12 -14.18 1.16
C LEU A 26 0.34 -13.96 1.55
N VAL A 27 0.78 -12.70 1.64
CA VAL A 27 2.18 -12.36 2.00
C VAL A 27 2.46 -12.63 3.48
N LEU A 28 1.48 -12.47 4.37
CA LEU A 28 1.66 -12.74 5.80
C LEU A 28 1.68 -14.24 6.13
N PHE A 29 0.81 -15.02 5.48
CA PHE A 29 0.68 -16.46 5.69
C PHE A 29 1.89 -17.25 5.20
N ASP A 30 2.45 -16.90 4.04
CA ASP A 30 3.59 -17.61 3.48
C ASP A 30 4.92 -16.91 3.81
N LYS A 31 5.72 -17.54 4.68
CA LYS A 31 7.07 -17.05 5.02
C LYS A 31 8.02 -17.06 3.82
N HIS A 32 7.79 -17.93 2.85
CA HIS A 32 8.59 -18.03 1.62
C HIS A 32 8.33 -16.85 0.67
N LEU A 33 7.16 -16.21 0.82
CA LEU A 33 6.82 -14.99 0.11
C LEU A 33 7.37 -13.72 0.78
N ARG A 34 8.14 -13.79 1.87
CA ARG A 34 8.73 -12.59 2.51
C ARG A 34 10.03 -12.14 1.85
N ASN A 35 10.00 -12.01 0.53
CA ASN A 35 11.08 -11.39 -0.21
C ASN A 35 10.83 -9.88 -0.33
N PHE A 36 11.88 -9.14 -0.64
CA PHE A 36 11.87 -7.70 -0.75
C PHE A 36 10.78 -7.12 -1.67
N PHE A 37 10.59 -7.70 -2.86
CA PHE A 37 9.52 -7.30 -3.77
C PHE A 37 8.14 -7.47 -3.14
N ASN A 38 7.95 -8.53 -2.36
CA ASN A 38 6.67 -8.81 -1.73
C ASN A 38 6.42 -7.92 -0.49
N MET A 39 7.48 -7.45 0.17
CA MET A 39 7.38 -6.40 1.21
C MET A 39 6.96 -5.05 0.60
N LEU A 40 7.43 -4.73 -0.61
CA LEU A 40 6.95 -3.56 -1.36
C LEU A 40 5.46 -3.70 -1.72
N ILE A 41 5.05 -4.88 -2.21
CA ILE A 41 3.64 -5.18 -2.52
C ILE A 41 2.77 -5.10 -1.26
N LEU A 42 3.24 -5.63 -0.13
CA LEU A 42 2.54 -5.54 1.16
C LEU A 42 2.36 -4.09 1.59
N ASN A 43 3.41 -3.27 1.49
CA ASN A 43 3.34 -1.87 1.86
C ASN A 43 2.40 -1.06 0.95
N LEU A 44 2.37 -1.38 -0.34
CA LEU A 44 1.41 -0.83 -1.29
C LEU A 44 -0.02 -1.21 -0.90
N ALA A 45 -0.29 -2.50 -0.67
CA ALA A 45 -1.61 -2.99 -0.27
C ALA A 45 -2.12 -2.36 1.05
N VAL A 46 -1.24 -2.16 2.03
CA VAL A 46 -1.58 -1.44 3.28
C VAL A 46 -1.93 0.03 3.01
N SER A 47 -1.18 0.69 2.12
CA SER A 47 -1.44 2.07 1.73
C SER A 47 -2.79 2.20 1.01
N ASP A 48 -3.11 1.26 0.12
CA ASP A 48 -4.39 1.22 -0.59
C ASP A 48 -5.58 0.94 0.34
N LEU A 49 -5.42 0.08 1.36
CA LEU A 49 -6.46 -0.13 2.39
C LEU A 49 -6.73 1.15 3.19
N LEU A 50 -5.67 1.87 3.59
CA LEU A 50 -5.81 3.15 4.30
C LEU A 50 -6.49 4.20 3.42
N CYS A 51 -6.14 4.27 2.13
CA CYS A 51 -6.76 5.16 1.17
C CYS A 51 -8.24 4.81 0.92
N GLY A 52 -8.56 3.53 0.75
CA GLY A 52 -9.93 3.04 0.58
C GLY A 52 -10.81 3.31 1.80
N LEU A 53 -10.27 3.11 3.01
CA LEU A 53 -10.96 3.45 4.26
C LEU A 53 -11.18 4.96 4.39
N PHE A 54 -10.19 5.78 4.02
CA PHE A 54 -10.33 7.24 3.99
C PHE A 54 -11.42 7.70 3.01
N ALA A 55 -11.43 7.15 1.80
CA ALA A 55 -12.46 7.45 0.81
C ALA A 55 -13.86 7.10 1.32
N ALA A 56 -14.02 6.00 2.07
CA ALA A 56 -15.28 5.61 2.67
C ALA A 56 -15.73 6.57 3.78
N LEU A 57 -14.78 6.98 4.64
CA LEU A 57 -15.03 7.95 5.71
C LEU A 57 -15.41 9.32 5.14
N PHE A 58 -14.67 9.83 4.16
CA PHE A 58 -14.96 11.09 3.48
C PHE A 58 -16.32 11.05 2.77
N TYR A 59 -16.63 9.94 2.10
CA TYR A 59 -17.93 9.74 1.45
C TYR A 59 -19.10 9.74 2.45
N SER A 60 -18.93 9.07 3.59
CA SER A 60 -19.90 9.08 4.69
C SER A 60 -20.04 10.47 5.33
N GLY A 61 -18.94 11.18 5.53
CA GLY A 61 -18.90 12.56 6.04
C GLY A 61 -19.59 13.56 5.11
N MET A 62 -19.37 13.44 3.80
CA MET A 62 -20.07 14.24 2.78
C MET A 62 -21.58 14.01 2.81
N ILE A 63 -22.04 12.75 2.96
CA ILE A 63 -23.46 12.44 3.09
C ILE A 63 -24.04 13.08 4.37
N LYS A 64 -23.32 13.03 5.49
CA LYS A 64 -23.74 13.63 6.78
C LYS A 64 -23.72 15.16 6.76
N SER A 65 -22.74 15.76 6.07
CA SER A 65 -22.62 17.21 5.87
C SER A 65 -23.84 17.78 5.14
N ILE A 66 -24.35 17.06 4.14
CA ILE A 66 -25.58 17.43 3.42
C ILE A 66 -26.81 17.41 4.36
N ILE A 67 -26.77 16.59 5.42
CA ILE A 67 -27.87 16.43 6.40
C ILE A 67 -27.75 17.45 7.57
N LYS A 68 -26.76 18.36 7.55
CA LYS A 68 -26.58 19.43 8.55
C LYS A 68 -26.34 18.89 9.98
N GLU A 69 -25.57 17.81 10.13
CA GLU A 69 -25.06 17.39 11.44
C GLU A 69 -23.53 17.28 11.45
N SER A 70 -22.92 18.17 12.25
CA SER A 70 -21.60 18.08 12.90
C SER A 70 -20.31 18.39 12.10
N PRO A 71 -19.28 18.92 12.79
CA PRO A 71 -17.98 19.29 12.20
C PRO A 71 -17.18 18.04 11.83
N MET A 72 -16.23 18.17 10.89
CA MET A 72 -15.33 17.09 10.47
C MET A 72 -14.74 16.38 11.70
N GLY A 73 -15.07 15.10 11.88
CA GLY A 73 -14.69 14.36 13.09
C GLY A 73 -13.19 14.12 13.15
N ASP A 74 -12.61 14.05 14.35
CA ASP A 74 -11.18 13.78 14.60
C ASP A 74 -10.65 12.57 13.81
N LEU A 75 -11.52 11.59 13.54
CA LEU A 75 -11.20 10.39 12.76
C LEU A 75 -10.74 10.69 11.32
N GLU A 76 -11.30 11.71 10.68
CA GLU A 76 -10.98 12.08 9.30
C GLU A 76 -9.59 12.73 9.20
N VAL A 77 -9.22 13.53 10.21
CA VAL A 77 -7.90 14.14 10.35
C VAL A 77 -6.82 13.08 10.66
N VAL A 78 -7.12 12.14 11.55
CA VAL A 78 -6.23 11.02 11.88
C VAL A 78 -6.00 10.13 10.65
N ALA A 79 -7.07 9.81 9.90
CA ALA A 79 -6.97 9.02 8.67
C ALA A 79 -6.14 9.74 7.59
N CYS A 80 -6.32 11.04 7.41
CA CYS A 80 -5.51 11.85 6.49
C CYS A 80 -4.01 11.74 6.82
N ARG A 81 -3.64 11.93 8.10
CA ARG A 81 -2.23 11.80 8.53
C ARG A 81 -1.68 10.39 8.33
N ALA A 82 -2.49 9.35 8.58
CA ALA A 82 -2.09 7.97 8.39
C ALA A 82 -1.77 7.65 6.91
N VAL A 83 -2.59 8.13 5.97
CA VAL A 83 -2.36 7.94 4.52
C VAL A 83 -1.08 8.65 4.06
N LEU A 84 -0.87 9.89 4.52
CA LEU A 84 0.35 10.65 4.24
C LEU A 84 1.60 9.93 4.77
N CYS A 85 1.53 9.39 6.00
CA CYS A 85 2.62 8.60 6.57
C CYS A 85 2.89 7.32 5.77
N ALA A 86 1.86 6.53 5.45
CA ALA A 86 2.00 5.28 4.69
C ALA A 86 2.58 5.51 3.29
N SER A 87 2.11 6.55 2.59
CA SER A 87 2.61 6.95 1.27
C SER A 87 4.08 7.40 1.33
N GLY A 88 4.44 8.14 2.38
CA GLY A 88 5.81 8.55 2.65
C GLY A 88 6.74 7.37 2.94
N ILE A 89 6.29 6.39 3.73
CA ILE A 89 7.03 5.15 4.01
C ILE A 89 7.20 4.34 2.71
N SER A 90 6.14 4.20 1.91
CA SER A 90 6.19 3.49 0.61
C SER A 90 7.25 4.04 -0.33
N SER A 91 7.26 5.36 -0.48
CA SER A 91 8.24 6.05 -1.33
C SER A 91 9.67 5.78 -0.86
N LYS A 92 9.91 5.85 0.45
CA LYS A 92 11.25 5.59 1.03
C LYS A 92 11.68 4.14 0.87
N VAL A 93 10.78 3.20 1.15
CA VAL A 93 11.04 1.77 0.97
C VAL A 93 11.38 1.47 -0.48
N SER A 94 10.65 2.04 -1.44
CA SER A 94 10.93 1.88 -2.87
C SER A 94 12.30 2.42 -3.29
N ILE A 95 12.70 3.59 -2.76
CA ILE A 95 14.02 4.18 -3.05
C ILE A 95 15.15 3.31 -2.48
N ILE A 96 15.04 2.93 -1.20
CA ILE A 96 16.00 2.00 -0.57
C ILE A 96 16.04 0.70 -1.37
N THR A 97 14.87 0.28 -1.85
CA THR A 97 14.73 -0.96 -2.58
C THR A 97 15.54 -0.95 -3.88
N ILE A 98 15.35 0.09 -4.69
CA ILE A 98 16.08 0.27 -5.94
C ILE A 98 17.58 0.46 -5.67
N ALA A 99 17.94 1.16 -4.59
CA ALA A 99 19.34 1.35 -4.19
C ALA A 99 20.01 0.02 -3.84
N THR A 100 19.36 -0.85 -3.05
CA THR A 100 19.88 -2.18 -2.71
C THR A 100 20.07 -3.03 -3.95
N ILE A 101 19.08 -3.09 -4.86
CA ILE A 101 19.21 -3.83 -6.14
C ILE A 101 20.42 -3.32 -6.94
N SER A 102 20.58 -2.01 -7.01
CA SER A 102 21.68 -1.38 -7.74
C SER A 102 23.04 -1.75 -7.16
N VAL A 103 23.16 -1.76 -5.82
CA VAL A 103 24.37 -2.18 -5.11
C VAL A 103 24.66 -3.66 -5.35
N GLU A 104 23.66 -4.53 -5.26
CA GLU A 104 23.84 -5.97 -5.53
C GLU A 104 24.37 -6.21 -6.96
N ARG A 105 23.80 -5.52 -7.96
CA ARG A 105 24.25 -5.60 -9.35
C ARG A 105 25.66 -5.07 -9.53
N TYR A 106 25.99 -3.96 -8.88
CA TYR A 106 27.34 -3.40 -8.89
C TYR A 106 28.37 -4.37 -8.30
N VAL A 107 28.06 -4.99 -7.16
CA VAL A 107 28.95 -5.95 -6.48
C VAL A 107 29.17 -7.20 -7.33
N VAL A 108 28.12 -7.73 -7.98
CA VAL A 108 28.24 -8.91 -8.86
C VAL A 108 29.15 -8.63 -10.05
N VAL A 109 29.05 -7.45 -10.66
CA VAL A 109 29.89 -7.06 -11.80
C VAL A 109 31.34 -6.83 -11.37
N LYS A 110 31.57 -6.16 -10.24
CA LYS A 110 32.92 -5.82 -9.76
C LYS A 110 33.66 -6.99 -9.11
N HIS A 111 32.95 -7.96 -8.53
CA HIS A 111 33.54 -9.11 -7.83
C HIS A 111 33.05 -10.46 -8.41
N PRO A 112 33.53 -10.85 -9.60
CA PRO A 112 33.07 -12.06 -10.31
C PRO A 112 33.40 -13.39 -9.57
N LEU A 113 34.31 -13.40 -8.60
CA LEU A 113 34.71 -14.64 -7.89
C LEU A 113 33.75 -15.07 -6.76
N ARG A 114 33.01 -14.14 -6.13
CA ARG A 114 32.01 -14.48 -5.09
C ARG A 114 30.70 -15.04 -5.64
N SER A 115 30.41 -14.82 -6.92
CA SER A 115 29.21 -15.36 -7.59
C SER A 115 29.38 -16.83 -8.03
N ARG A 116 30.62 -17.37 -8.02
CA ARG A 116 30.91 -18.77 -8.37
C ARG A 116 30.89 -19.70 -7.16
N VAL A 117 31.34 -19.24 -5.99
CA VAL A 117 31.33 -20.04 -4.74
C VAL A 117 29.89 -20.33 -4.27
N ARG A 118 28.95 -19.39 -4.45
CA ARG A 118 27.54 -19.60 -4.10
C ARG A 118 26.78 -20.58 -5.02
N ARG A 119 27.41 -21.05 -6.12
CA ARG A 119 26.85 -22.02 -7.07
C ARG A 119 27.44 -23.43 -6.93
N LEU A 120 28.45 -23.61 -6.08
CA LEU A 120 29.21 -24.86 -5.90
C LEU A 120 29.15 -25.40 -4.46
N SER A 121 28.29 -24.84 -3.60
CA SER A 121 27.85 -25.39 -2.31
C SER A 121 26.34 -25.55 -2.34
#